data_AF-A0A1M2ZF20-F1
#
_entry.id   AF-A0A1M2ZF20-F1
#
_cell.length_a   1.000
_cell.length_b   1.000
_cell.length_c   1.000
_cell.angle_alpha   90.00
_cell.angle_beta   90.00
_cell.angle_gamma   90.00
#
_symmetry.space_group_name_H-M   'P 1'
#
loop_
_entity.id
_entity.type
_entity.pdbx_description
1 polymer ?
#
loop_
_entity_poly.entity_id
_entity_poly.type
_entity_poly.pdbx_seq_one_letter_code
_entity_poly.pdbx_strand_id
1 'polypeptide(L)' 'MADWADEAVAISQLHLETSLRAARQPVPAGAPGTCENCDEHSLRLVGGLCAPCRAPRRRHR' A
#
# COMPACT_ATOMS: atom_id res chain seq x y z
N MET A 1 23.52 -24.89 -19.45
CA MET A 1 22.31 -25.72 -19.51
C MET A 1 21.41 -25.20 -18.41
N ALA A 2 20.25 -24.66 -18.75
CA ALA A 2 19.29 -24.28 -17.74
C ALA A 2 18.67 -25.56 -17.17
N ASP A 3 18.63 -25.69 -15.85
CA ASP A 3 17.95 -26.78 -15.18
C ASP A 3 16.58 -26.34 -14.64
N TRP A 4 15.92 -27.23 -13.91
CA TRP A 4 14.62 -26.96 -13.30
C TRP A 4 14.68 -25.84 -12.24
N ALA A 5 15.84 -25.64 -11.61
CA ALA A 5 16.01 -24.58 -10.62
C ALA A 5 16.09 -23.22 -11.30
N ASP A 6 16.80 -23.14 -12.43
CA ASP A 6 16.83 -21.93 -13.27
C ASP A 6 15.43 -21.56 -13.77
N GLU A 7 14.64 -22.54 -14.21
CA GLU A 7 13.26 -22.34 -14.65
C GLU A 7 12.34 -21.86 -13.52
N ALA A 8 12.44 -22.46 -12.33
CA ALA A 8 11.67 -22.04 -11.16
C ALA A 8 11.98 -20.59 -10.74
N VAL A 9 13.26 -20.19 -10.83
CA VAL A 9 13.67 -18.81 -10.53
C VAL A 9 13.05 -17.85 -11.54
N ALA A 10 13.11 -18.14 -12.84
CA ALA A 10 12.51 -17.29 -13.87
C ALA A 10 11.00 -17.09 -13.64
N ILE A 11 10.28 -18.16 -13.32
CA ILE A 11 8.84 -18.11 -13.02
C ILE A 11 8.57 -17.24 -11.78
N SER A 12 9.35 -17.41 -10.71
CA SER A 12 9.19 -16.63 -9.48
C SER A 12 9.43 -15.13 -9.70
N GLN A 13 10.43 -14.77 -10.52
CA GLN A 13 10.75 -13.39 -10.84
C GLN A 13 9.62 -12.72 -11.64
N LEU A 14 9.08 -13.40 -12.65
CA LEU A 14 7.93 -12.91 -13.43
C LEU A 14 6.70 -12.68 -12.55
N HIS A 15 6.41 -13.60 -11.63
CA HIS A 15 5.30 -13.44 -10.69
C HIS A 15 5.52 -12.26 -9.72
N LEU A 16 6.74 -12.10 -9.21
CA LEU A 16 7.09 -10.98 -8.35
C LEU A 16 6.91 -9.64 -9.06
N GLU A 17 7.44 -9.51 -10.28
CA GLU A 17 7.32 -8.28 -11.07
C GLU A 17 5.88 -7.90 -11.36
N THR A 18 5.06 -8.89 -11.74
CA THR A 18 3.63 -8.70 -12.00
C THR A 18 2.92 -8.22 -10.74
N SER A 19 3.22 -8.84 -9.60
CA SER A 19 2.63 -8.47 -8.30
C SER A 19 3.04 -7.06 -7.87
N LEU A 20 4.32 -6.70 -8.03
CA LEU A 20 4.82 -5.36 -7.72
C LEU A 20 4.17 -4.30 -8.62
N ARG A 21 3.99 -4.59 -9.91
CA ARG A 21 3.33 -3.67 -10.84
C ARG A 21 1.88 -3.43 -10.43
N ALA A 22 1.15 -4.46 -10.03
CA ALA A 22 -0.23 -4.32 -9.56
C ALA A 22 -0.32 -3.56 -8.22
N ALA A 23 0.62 -3.80 -7.30
CA ALA A 23 0.63 -3.20 -5.97
C ALA A 23 1.12 -1.73 -5.93
N ARG A 24 1.87 -1.29 -6.96
CA ARG A 24 2.38 0.09 -7.08
C ARG A 24 1.25 1.08 -7.36
N GLN A 25 0.48 1.40 -6.34
CA GLN A 25 -0.53 2.45 -6.37
C GLN A 25 0.10 3.80 -5.99
N PRO A 26 -0.30 4.90 -6.64
CA PRO A 26 0.13 6.23 -6.25
C PRO A 26 -0.19 6.48 -4.78
N VAL A 27 0.84 6.87 -4.01
CA VAL A 27 0.66 7.23 -2.62
C VAL A 27 0.24 8.69 -2.57
N PRO A 28 -1.01 9.01 -2.16
CA PRO A 28 -1.45 10.40 -2.13
C PRO A 28 -0.61 11.21 -1.14
N ALA A 29 -0.18 12.38 -1.59
CA ALA A 29 0.41 13.40 -0.73
C ALA A 29 -0.64 13.83 0.30
N GLY A 30 -0.21 14.05 1.53
CA GLY A 30 -1.09 14.57 2.56
C GLY A 30 -0.81 16.03 2.86
N ALA A 31 -1.80 16.71 3.43
CA ALA A 31 -1.67 18.07 3.93
C ALA A 31 -1.75 18.08 5.47
N PRO A 32 -1.07 19.01 6.15
CA PRO A 32 -1.27 19.23 7.58
C PRO A 32 -2.64 19.89 7.84
N GLY A 33 -3.29 19.51 8.94
CA GLY A 33 -4.55 20.12 9.38
C GLY A 33 -5.32 19.24 10.38
N THR A 34 -6.59 19.59 10.60
CA THR A 34 -7.50 18.85 11.50
C THR A 34 -8.33 17.81 10.73
N CYS A 35 -8.43 16.59 11.26
CA CYS A 35 -9.19 15.51 10.67
C CYS A 35 -10.70 15.76 10.76
N GLU A 36 -11.43 15.60 9.65
CA GLU A 36 -12.88 15.83 9.57
C GLU A 36 -13.74 14.80 10.34
N ASN A 37 -13.17 13.67 10.76
CA ASN A 37 -13.91 12.59 11.44
C ASN A 37 -13.63 12.48 12.94
N CYS A 38 -12.44 12.87 13.40
CA CYS A 38 -12.05 12.71 14.80
C CYS A 38 -11.49 13.98 15.43
N ASP A 39 -11.50 15.10 14.69
CA ASP A 39 -11.06 16.42 15.13
C ASP A 39 -9.61 16.50 15.62
N GLU A 40 -8.81 15.47 15.34
CA GLU A 40 -7.40 15.39 15.73
C GLU A 40 -6.51 16.05 14.67
N HIS A 41 -5.47 16.75 15.10
CA HIS A 41 -4.51 17.35 14.20
C HIS A 41 -3.57 16.28 13.61
N SER A 42 -3.40 16.28 12.29
CA SER A 42 -2.50 15.37 11.59
C SER A 42 -1.65 16.13 10.60
N LEU A 43 -0.36 15.78 10.52
CA LEU A 43 0.56 16.31 9.52
C LEU A 43 0.28 15.74 8.11
N ARG A 44 -0.54 14.68 8.01
CA ARG A 44 -0.79 13.95 6.77
C ARG A 44 -2.25 13.52 6.63
N LEU A 45 -3.11 14.50 6.36
CA LEU A 45 -4.49 14.30 5.93
C LEU A 45 -4.53 13.96 4.44
N VAL A 46 -5.29 12.94 4.07
CA VAL A 46 -5.59 12.59 2.68
C VAL A 46 -7.10 12.64 2.54
N GLY A 47 -7.60 13.57 1.72
CA GLY A 47 -9.04 13.81 1.57
C GLY A 47 -9.72 14.15 2.91
N GLY A 48 -9.12 15.03 3.71
CA GLY A 48 -9.68 15.44 5.02
C GLY A 48 -9.51 14.44 6.17
N LEU A 49 -9.03 13.22 5.89
CA LEU A 49 -8.96 12.15 6.88
C LEU A 49 -7.53 11.79 7.30
N CYS A 50 -7.33 11.63 8.60
CA CYS A 50 -6.08 11.12 9.16
C CYS A 50 -5.91 9.61 8.87
N ALA A 51 -4.69 9.11 9.03
CA ALA A 51 -4.34 7.72 8.71
C ALA A 51 -5.24 6.67 9.38
N PRO A 52 -5.54 6.73 10.70
CA PRO A 52 -6.40 5.73 11.33
C PRO A 52 -7.87 5.82 10.87
N CYS A 53 -8.38 7.02 10.57
CA CYS A 53 -9.77 7.18 10.14
C CYS A 53 -10.02 6.73 8.69
N ARG A 54 -9.06 6.93 7.78
CA ARG A 54 -9.18 6.48 6.39
C ARG A 54 -8.78 5.03 6.16
N ALA A 55 -8.01 4.43 7.07
CA ALA A 55 -7.59 3.04 6.91
C ALA A 55 -8.80 2.11 7.08
N PRO A 56 -8.91 1.02 6.29
CA PRO A 56 -9.93 0.01 6.52
C PRO A 56 -9.73 -0.58 7.92
N ARG A 57 -10.80 -0.63 8.72
CA ARG A 57 -10.74 -1.23 10.07
C ARG A 57 -10.32 -2.69 9.92
N ARG A 58 -9.08 -3.02 10.33
CA ARG A 58 -8.63 -4.41 10.41
C ARG A 58 -9.52 -5.09 11.44
N ARG A 59 -10.43 -5.96 10.98
CA ARG A 59 -11.12 -6.89 11.88
C ARG A 59 -10.05 -7.88 12.35
N HIS A 60 -9.54 -7.71 13.56
CA HIS A 60 -8.88 -8.80 14.27
C HIS A 60 -9.97 -9.84 14.54
N ARG A 61 -9.98 -10.91 13.75
CA ARG A 61 -10.72 -12.14 14.04
C ARG A 61 -9.70 -13.25 14.23
#